data_AF-A0A7U9MTB6-F1
#
_entry.id   AF-A0A7U9MTB6-F1
#
_cell.length_a   1.000
_cell.length_b   1.000
_cell.length_c   1.000
_cell.angle_alpha   90.00
_cell.angle_beta   90.00
_cell.angle_gamma   90.00
#
_symmetry.space_group_name_H-M   'P 1'
#
loop_
_entity.id
_entity.type
_entity.pdbx_description
1 polymer ?
#
loop_
_entity_poly.entity_id
_entity_poly.type
_entity_poly.pdbx_seq_one_letter_code
_entity_poly.pdbx_strand_id
1 'polypeptide(L)'
;MDKYYNVDNDDSAINYMETGQEMAVYYGYTLNNGSIEWVKGGTLFMQEWSADDKLAKFGAVDIFEYMNDEYKRGEYRPEGISLFDLAVDVFEDAGVLPEGYWIDPYLKKVIVYNPLPMVKHKECLQLIANAGRSVVMQNRDGIIMLKSSFEPEKEVAANQVAEYGSIECLLKERPYSEYAAFEQNYSQVGRQQYFMPRGKNFMEVGYVSESISNEEGYFEENPVITLTMESAYTFYNLTLLFGSIQPVEFTITTFNDGKRLKRFKSKSITEKTIVYYDFIDTDKIEIEFTRAKPHNRIHLKQILFGSQTDYRLTYDDLTATPNGTKLEKVKELRVIRTIYTRGTELKDLTTEETILAAGEVREFEINFGNAVHNLSAVCMINEAIQDFGAVVVESSSYWCKVRITKPPAKDTKTVITVRGYEYNITTSQETTKLNNSGSIQTWNNPLISSAEDAKNLVEWVGAYYKGGNQYELKYRGDPILDTNDLAYLESRYVENLMIRLEDVGLNYSGALSGTLVARRHV
;
A
#
# COMPACT_ATOMS: atom_id res chain seq x y z
N MET A 1 -32.38 36.87 4.43
CA MET A 1 -31.76 35.52 4.35
C MET A 1 -32.83 34.60 3.81
N ASP A 2 -32.56 33.96 2.68
CA ASP A 2 -33.58 33.40 1.79
C ASP A 2 -34.23 32.08 2.27
N LYS A 3 -34.13 31.75 3.57
CA LYS A 3 -34.70 30.51 4.18
C LYS A 3 -34.49 29.25 3.32
N TYR A 4 -33.39 29.21 2.56
CA TYR A 4 -33.15 28.26 1.49
C TYR A 4 -33.04 26.80 1.97
N TYR A 5 -32.67 26.61 3.23
CA TYR A 5 -32.59 25.31 3.91
C TYR A 5 -33.63 25.17 5.04
N ASN A 6 -34.68 25.99 5.07
CA ASN A 6 -35.69 25.90 6.11
C ASN A 6 -36.49 24.59 5.95
N VAL A 7 -36.59 23.79 7.01
CA VAL A 7 -37.25 22.48 7.00
C VAL A 7 -38.77 22.56 6.85
N ASP A 8 -39.39 23.67 7.22
CA ASP A 8 -40.84 23.90 7.13
C ASP A 8 -41.25 24.52 5.78
N ASN A 9 -40.29 24.76 4.88
CA ASN A 9 -40.56 25.26 3.53
C ASN A 9 -40.50 24.10 2.54
N ASP A 10 -41.64 23.78 1.91
CA ASP A 10 -41.76 22.67 0.95
C ASP A 10 -40.83 22.84 -0.27
N ASP A 11 -40.51 24.07 -0.66
CA ASP A 11 -39.62 24.40 -1.79
C ASP A 11 -38.13 24.45 -1.38
N SER A 12 -37.79 24.06 -0.15
CA SER A 12 -36.43 24.14 0.40
C SER A 12 -35.49 23.09 -0.19
N ALA A 13 -34.23 23.47 -0.39
CA ALA A 13 -33.20 22.56 -0.88
C ALA A 13 -32.94 21.38 0.08
N ILE A 14 -33.28 21.54 1.36
CA ILE A 14 -33.09 20.49 2.38
C ILE A 14 -33.96 19.24 2.11
N ASN A 15 -35.04 19.39 1.35
CA ASN A 15 -35.96 18.29 1.01
C ASN A 15 -35.42 17.38 -0.11
N TYR A 16 -34.35 17.80 -0.79
CA TYR A 16 -33.70 17.04 -1.87
C TYR A 16 -32.39 16.40 -1.44
N MET A 17 -32.04 16.47 -0.16
CA MET A 17 -30.83 15.84 0.39
C MET A 17 -31.13 14.39 0.71
N GLU A 18 -30.22 13.50 0.34
CA GLU A 18 -30.34 12.05 0.60
C GLU A 18 -29.04 11.50 1.19
N THR A 19 -29.15 10.52 2.09
CA THR A 19 -27.99 9.79 2.59
C THR A 19 -27.33 9.04 1.43
N GLY A 20 -26.00 9.11 1.34
CA GLY A 20 -25.22 8.52 0.25
C GLY A 20 -25.09 9.42 -0.99
N GLN A 21 -25.66 10.63 -0.97
CA GLN A 21 -25.46 11.60 -2.05
C GLN A 21 -24.00 12.08 -2.09
N GLU A 22 -23.38 12.03 -3.27
CA GLU A 22 -21.99 12.45 -3.47
C GLU A 22 -21.82 13.97 -3.28
N MET A 23 -20.73 14.35 -2.60
CA MET A 23 -20.31 15.73 -2.35
C MET A 23 -18.84 15.90 -2.65
N ALA A 24 -18.50 16.85 -3.53
CA ALA A 24 -17.13 17.24 -3.79
C ALA A 24 -16.76 18.52 -3.04
N VAL A 25 -15.71 18.46 -2.23
CA VAL A 25 -15.20 19.60 -1.45
C VAL A 25 -13.98 20.19 -2.17
N TYR A 26 -13.95 21.52 -2.32
CA TYR A 26 -12.84 22.25 -2.92
C TYR A 26 -12.44 23.44 -2.06
N TYR A 27 -11.13 23.67 -1.93
CA TYR A 27 -10.55 24.83 -1.28
C TYR A 27 -10.03 25.78 -2.36
N GLY A 28 -10.46 27.04 -2.33
CA GLY A 28 -10.08 28.06 -3.31
C GLY A 28 -9.25 29.16 -2.69
N TYR A 29 -8.15 29.55 -3.34
CA TYR A 29 -7.35 30.71 -2.96
C TYR A 29 -7.34 31.76 -4.07
N THR A 30 -7.79 32.98 -3.76
CA THR A 30 -7.78 34.10 -4.71
C THR A 30 -6.39 34.72 -4.78
N LEU A 31 -5.76 34.63 -5.95
CA LEU A 31 -4.46 35.21 -6.25
C LEU A 31 -4.55 36.74 -6.45
N ASN A 32 -3.40 37.42 -6.41
CA ASN A 32 -3.31 38.88 -6.57
C ASN A 32 -3.91 39.42 -7.89
N ASN A 33 -3.96 38.59 -8.93
CA ASN A 33 -4.56 38.92 -10.22
C ASN A 33 -6.08 38.68 -10.27
N GLY A 34 -6.70 38.24 -9.17
CA GLY A 34 -8.12 37.93 -9.05
C GLY A 34 -8.52 36.53 -9.51
N SER A 35 -7.62 35.71 -10.06
CA SER A 35 -7.94 34.31 -10.38
C SER A 35 -7.93 33.44 -9.13
N ILE A 36 -8.75 32.39 -9.09
CA ILE A 36 -8.81 31.45 -7.98
C ILE A 36 -8.05 30.18 -8.36
N GLU A 37 -7.11 29.78 -7.51
CA GLU A 37 -6.48 28.47 -7.55
C GLU A 37 -7.28 27.50 -6.68
N TRP A 38 -7.64 26.36 -7.23
CA TRP A 38 -8.50 25.38 -6.57
C TRP A 38 -7.74 24.11 -6.24
N VAL A 39 -7.89 23.64 -5.00
CA VAL A 39 -7.41 22.35 -4.52
C VAL A 39 -8.64 21.50 -4.18
N LYS A 40 -8.76 20.32 -4.79
CA LYS A 40 -9.82 19.38 -4.43
C LYS A 40 -9.51 18.81 -3.04
N GLY A 41 -10.42 18.98 -2.09
CA GLY A 41 -10.28 18.47 -0.72
C GLY A 41 -10.66 17.00 -0.61
N GLY A 42 -11.73 16.58 -1.30
CA GLY A 42 -12.16 15.20 -1.27
C GLY A 42 -13.51 14.99 -1.96
N THR A 43 -13.85 13.72 -2.16
CA THR A 43 -15.16 13.26 -2.64
C THR A 43 -15.78 12.42 -1.53
N LEU A 44 -16.82 12.96 -0.90
CA LEU A 44 -17.47 12.42 0.29
C LEU A 44 -18.92 12.09 -0.03
N PHE A 45 -19.59 11.44 0.91
CA PHE A 45 -20.98 11.01 0.80
C PHE A 45 -21.78 11.56 1.98
N MET A 46 -22.91 12.20 1.69
CA MET A 46 -23.76 12.83 2.67
C MET A 46 -24.27 11.79 3.68
N GLN A 47 -24.06 12.03 4.97
CA GLN A 47 -24.50 11.16 6.05
C GLN A 47 -25.67 11.78 6.80
N GLU A 48 -25.54 13.05 7.19
CA GLU A 48 -26.54 13.76 7.98
C GLU A 48 -26.60 15.25 7.62
N TRP A 49 -27.76 15.86 7.80
CA TRP A 49 -27.92 17.30 7.63
C TRP A 49 -28.95 17.85 8.61
N SER A 50 -28.76 19.11 8.99
CA SER A 50 -29.70 19.84 9.84
C SER A 50 -29.67 21.32 9.50
N ALA A 51 -30.77 22.02 9.73
CA ALA A 51 -30.82 23.47 9.56
C ALA A 51 -31.74 24.11 10.59
N ASP A 52 -31.38 25.33 10.97
CA ASP A 52 -32.25 26.27 11.67
C ASP A 52 -32.46 27.54 10.82
N ASP A 53 -33.08 28.59 11.38
CA ASP A 53 -33.35 29.84 10.67
C ASP A 53 -32.08 30.61 10.21
N LYS A 54 -30.89 30.23 10.68
CA LYS A 54 -29.61 30.94 10.46
C LYS A 54 -28.50 30.07 9.89
N LEU A 55 -28.47 28.78 10.22
CA LEU A 55 -27.37 27.87 9.93
C LEU A 55 -27.88 26.57 9.33
N ALA A 56 -27.18 26.09 8.31
CA ALA A 56 -27.28 24.71 7.84
C ALA A 56 -25.96 23.99 8.16
N LYS A 57 -26.07 22.72 8.55
CA LYS A 57 -24.95 21.84 8.86
C LYS A 57 -25.10 20.57 8.03
N PHE A 58 -24.00 20.13 7.46
CA PHE A 58 -23.91 18.94 6.63
C PHE A 58 -22.75 18.10 7.14
N GLY A 59 -23.00 16.82 7.40
CA GLY A 59 -22.00 15.82 7.74
C GLY A 59 -21.86 14.86 6.56
N ALA A 60 -20.63 14.67 6.11
CA ALA A 60 -20.30 13.75 5.02
C ALA A 60 -19.08 12.91 5.40
N VAL A 61 -19.04 11.68 4.88
CA VAL A 61 -18.07 10.64 5.21
C VAL A 61 -17.47 10.04 3.95
N ASP A 62 -16.38 9.30 4.07
CA ASP A 62 -15.81 8.56 2.95
C ASP A 62 -16.66 7.32 2.58
N ILE A 63 -16.27 6.66 1.48
CA ILE A 63 -16.97 5.49 0.94
C ILE A 63 -16.96 4.28 1.89
N PHE A 64 -15.98 4.16 2.79
CA PHE A 64 -15.88 3.00 3.68
C PHE A 64 -17.03 2.96 4.69
N GLU A 65 -17.70 4.08 4.96
CA GLU A 65 -18.88 4.07 5.82
C GLU A 65 -20.04 3.26 5.22
N TYR A 66 -20.07 3.04 3.91
CA TYR A 66 -21.11 2.28 3.22
C TYR A 66 -20.72 0.83 2.89
N MET A 67 -19.46 0.43 3.13
CA MET A 67 -18.97 -0.94 2.91
C MET A 67 -19.20 -1.85 4.13
N ASN A 68 -20.45 -1.93 4.59
CA ASN A 68 -20.83 -2.63 5.82
C ASN A 68 -21.39 -4.04 5.64
N ASP A 69 -21.67 -4.46 4.40
CA ASP A 69 -22.12 -5.82 4.12
C ASP A 69 -21.00 -6.83 4.39
N GLU A 70 -21.40 -8.04 4.79
CA GLU A 70 -20.44 -9.10 5.09
C GLU A 70 -19.99 -9.80 3.82
N TYR A 71 -18.68 -9.92 3.65
CA TYR A 71 -18.08 -10.73 2.60
C TYR A 71 -18.14 -12.21 2.99
N LYS A 72 -18.78 -13.03 2.14
CA LYS A 72 -19.03 -14.45 2.44
C LYS A 72 -18.24 -15.41 1.56
N ARG A 73 -17.52 -14.95 0.54
CA ARG A 73 -16.86 -15.82 -0.46
C ARG A 73 -15.48 -16.36 -0.03
N GLY A 74 -15.12 -16.24 1.25
CA GLY A 74 -13.87 -16.73 1.79
C GLY A 74 -13.66 -18.23 1.54
N GLU A 75 -12.53 -18.59 0.94
CA GLU A 75 -12.19 -19.98 0.61
C GLU A 75 -10.71 -20.28 0.86
N TYR A 76 -10.45 -21.46 1.44
CA TYR A 76 -9.10 -21.99 1.56
C TYR A 76 -8.60 -22.51 0.20
N ARG A 77 -7.51 -21.92 -0.30
CA ARG A 77 -6.95 -22.18 -1.63
C ARG A 77 -5.55 -22.78 -1.49
N PRO A 78 -5.38 -24.11 -1.57
CA PRO A 78 -4.05 -24.72 -1.45
C PRO A 78 -3.09 -24.34 -2.59
N GLU A 79 -3.62 -23.96 -3.75
CA GLU A 79 -2.89 -23.41 -4.89
C GLU A 79 -2.47 -21.95 -4.71
N GLY A 80 -3.04 -21.27 -3.71
CA GLY A 80 -2.81 -19.85 -3.42
C GLY A 80 -3.64 -18.90 -4.30
N ILE A 81 -3.85 -17.69 -3.80
CA ILE A 81 -4.45 -16.56 -4.50
C ILE A 81 -3.62 -15.31 -4.21
N SER A 82 -3.46 -14.43 -5.20
CA SER A 82 -2.79 -13.16 -4.94
C SER A 82 -3.67 -12.24 -4.10
N LEU A 83 -3.05 -11.39 -3.27
CA LEU A 83 -3.80 -10.35 -2.54
C LEU A 83 -4.51 -9.38 -3.50
N PHE A 84 -3.96 -9.18 -4.71
CA PHE A 84 -4.60 -8.39 -5.76
C PHE A 84 -5.94 -9.01 -6.18
N ASP A 85 -5.93 -10.30 -6.57
CA ASP A 85 -7.14 -10.98 -7.04
C ASP A 85 -8.16 -11.15 -5.90
N LEU A 86 -7.69 -11.36 -4.68
CA LEU A 86 -8.55 -11.42 -3.50
C LEU A 86 -9.22 -10.06 -3.21
N ALA A 87 -8.53 -8.94 -3.41
CA ALA A 87 -9.13 -7.61 -3.29
C ALA A 87 -10.19 -7.37 -4.36
N VAL A 88 -9.91 -7.78 -5.60
CA VAL A 88 -10.88 -7.70 -6.71
C VAL A 88 -12.15 -8.46 -6.38
N ASP A 89 -12.06 -9.71 -5.89
CA ASP A 89 -13.23 -10.50 -5.49
C ASP A 89 -14.05 -9.82 -4.37
N VAL A 90 -13.39 -9.19 -3.40
CA VAL A 90 -14.06 -8.39 -2.36
C VAL A 90 -14.75 -7.16 -2.94
N PHE A 91 -14.14 -6.45 -3.88
CA PHE A 91 -14.78 -5.31 -4.55
C PHE A 91 -15.97 -5.72 -5.41
N GLU A 92 -15.84 -6.83 -6.16
CA GLU A 92 -16.94 -7.38 -6.95
C GLU A 92 -18.12 -7.80 -6.09
N ASP A 93 -17.87 -8.43 -4.93
CA ASP A 93 -18.92 -8.77 -3.96
C ASP A 93 -19.55 -7.54 -3.31
N ALA A 94 -18.77 -6.49 -3.09
CA ALA A 94 -19.25 -5.20 -2.59
C ALA A 94 -19.99 -4.34 -3.66
N GLY A 95 -20.04 -4.80 -4.92
CA GLY A 95 -20.65 -4.04 -6.02
C GLY A 95 -19.85 -2.82 -6.47
N VAL A 96 -18.56 -2.73 -6.13
CA VAL A 96 -17.67 -1.63 -6.54
C VAL A 96 -17.12 -1.92 -7.94
N LEU A 97 -17.37 -1.01 -8.87
CA LEU A 97 -16.91 -1.13 -10.26
C LEU A 97 -15.38 -0.92 -10.38
N PRO A 98 -14.71 -1.47 -11.41
CA PRO A 98 -13.26 -1.35 -11.58
C PRO A 98 -12.71 0.08 -11.61
N GLU A 99 -13.50 1.06 -12.04
CA GLU A 99 -13.16 2.48 -12.01
C GLU A 99 -13.19 3.10 -10.60
N GLY A 100 -13.83 2.44 -9.63
CA GLY A 100 -13.99 2.89 -8.25
C GLY A 100 -12.84 2.52 -7.32
N TYR A 101 -11.86 1.75 -7.79
CA TYR A 101 -10.70 1.36 -6.99
C TYR A 101 -9.39 1.32 -7.78
N TRP A 102 -8.28 1.37 -7.05
CA TRP A 102 -6.94 1.10 -7.54
C TRP A 102 -6.20 0.20 -6.54
N ILE A 103 -5.57 -0.86 -7.05
CA ILE A 103 -4.81 -1.82 -6.25
C ILE A 103 -3.38 -1.80 -6.74
N ASP A 104 -2.43 -1.65 -5.82
CA ASP A 104 -1.00 -1.67 -6.13
C ASP A 104 -0.62 -3.00 -6.83
N PRO A 105 -0.05 -2.98 -8.05
CA PRO A 105 0.37 -4.18 -8.76
C PRO A 105 1.34 -5.07 -7.97
N TYR A 106 2.06 -4.53 -6.99
CA TYR A 106 2.86 -5.31 -6.05
C TYR A 106 2.07 -6.46 -5.40
N LEU A 107 0.78 -6.27 -5.11
CA LEU A 107 -0.06 -7.26 -4.45
C LEU A 107 -0.30 -8.52 -5.30
N LYS A 108 0.00 -8.50 -6.61
CA LYS A 108 0.02 -9.70 -7.47
C LYS A 108 1.11 -10.69 -7.07
N LYS A 109 2.18 -10.21 -6.42
CA LYS A 109 3.33 -11.01 -5.99
C LYS A 109 3.15 -11.64 -4.61
N VAL A 110 2.17 -11.18 -3.83
CA VAL A 110 1.92 -11.66 -2.47
C VAL A 110 0.80 -12.71 -2.50
N ILE A 111 1.16 -13.97 -2.23
CA ILE A 111 0.26 -15.12 -2.35
C ILE A 111 -0.19 -15.59 -0.97
N VAL A 112 -1.50 -15.67 -0.77
CA VAL A 112 -2.14 -16.17 0.45
C VAL A 112 -2.99 -17.40 0.16
N TYR A 113 -3.24 -18.19 1.20
CA TYR A 113 -3.88 -19.51 1.08
C TYR A 113 -5.12 -19.63 1.96
N ASN A 114 -5.15 -18.88 3.05
CA ASN A 114 -6.19 -18.98 4.06
C ASN A 114 -7.48 -18.32 3.57
N PRO A 115 -8.65 -18.82 4.00
CA PRO A 115 -9.91 -18.18 3.68
C PRO A 115 -9.97 -16.81 4.37
N LEU A 116 -10.40 -15.79 3.62
CA LEU A 116 -10.74 -14.50 4.21
C LEU A 116 -11.96 -14.67 5.12
N PRO A 117 -11.94 -14.18 6.37
CA PRO A 117 -13.04 -14.39 7.31
C PRO A 117 -14.32 -13.67 6.86
N MET A 118 -15.46 -14.14 7.37
CA MET A 118 -16.76 -13.48 7.16
C MET A 118 -16.84 -12.21 8.02
N VAL A 119 -16.39 -11.10 7.45
CA VAL A 119 -16.36 -9.76 8.06
C VAL A 119 -16.79 -8.72 7.02
N LYS A 120 -16.92 -7.45 7.41
CA LYS A 120 -17.35 -6.39 6.49
C LYS A 120 -16.38 -6.23 5.33
N HIS A 121 -16.84 -5.82 4.14
CA HIS A 121 -15.92 -5.60 2.99
C HIS A 121 -14.76 -4.66 3.33
N LYS A 122 -14.99 -3.57 4.10
CA LYS A 122 -13.89 -2.68 4.54
C LYS A 122 -12.87 -3.36 5.45
N GLU A 123 -13.32 -4.27 6.30
CA GLU A 123 -12.45 -5.05 7.20
C GLU A 123 -11.68 -6.10 6.39
N CYS A 124 -12.31 -6.73 5.41
CA CYS A 124 -11.67 -7.59 4.41
C CYS A 124 -10.55 -6.85 3.68
N LEU A 125 -10.82 -5.66 3.13
CA LEU A 125 -9.83 -4.84 2.45
C LEU A 125 -8.69 -4.44 3.40
N GLN A 126 -8.99 -4.12 4.65
CA GLN A 126 -7.97 -3.82 5.66
C GLN A 126 -7.08 -5.03 5.97
N LEU A 127 -7.64 -6.24 6.07
CA LEU A 127 -6.88 -7.49 6.25
C LEU A 127 -5.98 -7.76 5.05
N ILE A 128 -6.49 -7.59 3.83
CA ILE A 128 -5.72 -7.75 2.59
C ILE A 128 -4.58 -6.72 2.54
N ALA A 129 -4.88 -5.45 2.75
CA ALA A 129 -3.89 -4.38 2.73
C ALA A 129 -2.77 -4.64 3.73
N ASN A 130 -3.11 -4.96 4.99
CA ASN A 130 -2.11 -5.22 6.01
C ASN A 130 -1.27 -6.47 5.71
N ALA A 131 -1.87 -7.52 5.13
CA ALA A 131 -1.12 -8.72 4.74
C ALA A 131 -0.05 -8.40 3.68
N GLY A 132 -0.34 -7.42 2.81
CA GLY A 132 0.58 -6.93 1.79
C GLY A 132 1.36 -5.67 2.19
N ARG A 133 1.55 -5.38 3.48
CA ARG A 133 2.28 -4.18 3.97
C ARG A 133 1.78 -2.87 3.34
N SER A 134 0.48 -2.83 3.06
CA SER A 134 -0.20 -1.75 2.34
C SER A 134 -1.20 -1.06 3.25
N VAL A 135 -1.59 0.16 2.88
CA VAL A 135 -2.69 0.90 3.49
C VAL A 135 -3.92 0.85 2.59
N VAL A 136 -5.10 0.86 3.21
CA VAL A 136 -6.37 1.08 2.53
C VAL A 136 -6.81 2.52 2.81
N MET A 137 -7.12 3.28 1.75
CA MET A 137 -7.51 4.68 1.86
C MET A 137 -8.44 5.08 0.71
N GLN A 138 -9.05 6.26 0.80
CA GLN A 138 -9.75 6.89 -0.31
C GLN A 138 -8.92 8.08 -0.81
N ASN A 139 -8.77 8.24 -2.12
CA ASN A 139 -8.15 9.45 -2.67
C ASN A 139 -9.17 10.60 -2.81
N ARG A 140 -8.69 11.79 -3.19
CA ARG A 140 -9.52 12.99 -3.32
C ARG A 140 -10.62 12.87 -4.38
N ASP A 141 -10.48 11.95 -5.33
CA ASP A 141 -11.46 11.65 -6.37
C ASP A 141 -12.50 10.60 -5.95
N GLY A 142 -12.40 10.09 -4.72
CA GLY A 142 -13.33 9.10 -4.18
C GLY A 142 -12.93 7.66 -4.46
N ILE A 143 -11.79 7.43 -5.13
CA ILE A 143 -11.28 6.11 -5.51
C ILE A 143 -10.68 5.41 -4.29
N ILE A 144 -11.08 4.17 -4.05
CA ILE A 144 -10.51 3.33 -3.00
C ILE A 144 -9.12 2.86 -3.45
N MET A 145 -8.10 3.03 -2.62
CA MET A 145 -6.73 2.66 -2.91
C MET A 145 -6.21 1.63 -1.92
N LEU A 146 -5.65 0.53 -2.43
CA LEU A 146 -4.75 -0.34 -1.67
C LEU A 146 -3.33 -0.04 -2.13
N LYS A 147 -2.59 0.75 -1.34
CA LYS A 147 -1.27 1.27 -1.72
C LYS A 147 -0.19 0.74 -0.80
N SER A 148 0.91 0.24 -1.36
CA SER A 148 2.07 -0.17 -0.57
C SER A 148 2.61 0.98 0.28
N SER A 149 3.00 0.69 1.52
CA SER A 149 3.41 1.70 2.50
C SER A 149 4.73 1.34 3.18
N PHE A 150 5.72 0.96 2.39
CA PHE A 150 7.09 0.66 2.79
C PHE A 150 8.08 1.19 1.76
N GLU A 151 9.35 1.31 2.14
CA GLU A 151 10.41 1.57 1.18
C GLU A 151 10.75 0.25 0.45
N PRO A 152 10.60 0.17 -0.88
CA PRO A 152 10.82 -1.08 -1.59
C PRO A 152 12.30 -1.46 -1.60
N GLU A 153 12.54 -2.77 -1.59
CA GLU A 153 13.79 -3.36 -2.03
C GLU A 153 14.10 -2.95 -3.47
N LYS A 154 15.38 -2.67 -3.71
CA LYS A 154 15.91 -2.13 -4.96
C LYS A 154 16.93 -3.10 -5.51
N GLU A 155 16.72 -3.52 -6.75
CA GLU A 155 17.64 -4.35 -7.50
C GLU A 155 18.28 -3.54 -8.62
N VAL A 156 19.49 -3.93 -8.99
CA VAL A 156 20.24 -3.29 -10.06
C VAL A 156 20.75 -4.32 -11.05
N ALA A 157 20.50 -4.07 -12.33
CA ALA A 157 21.06 -4.78 -13.46
C ALA A 157 21.75 -3.79 -14.39
N ALA A 158 22.70 -4.26 -15.20
CA ALA A 158 23.30 -3.43 -16.25
C ALA A 158 23.79 -4.28 -17.41
N ASN A 159 23.78 -3.71 -18.63
CA ASN A 159 24.50 -4.30 -19.76
C ASN A 159 25.96 -3.81 -19.75
N GLN A 160 26.78 -4.36 -20.65
CA GLN A 160 28.13 -3.85 -20.90
C GLN A 160 28.96 -3.70 -19.61
N VAL A 161 28.93 -4.67 -18.69
CA VAL A 161 29.70 -4.59 -17.45
C VAL A 161 31.11 -5.12 -17.71
N ALA A 162 32.14 -4.32 -17.42
CA ALA A 162 33.53 -4.73 -17.51
C ALA A 162 33.85 -5.87 -16.53
N GLU A 163 34.88 -6.69 -16.79
CA GLU A 163 35.24 -7.84 -15.94
C GLU A 163 35.48 -7.45 -14.46
N TYR A 164 35.97 -6.23 -14.22
CA TYR A 164 36.25 -5.68 -12.90
C TYR A 164 35.13 -4.77 -12.36
N GLY A 165 34.02 -4.64 -13.07
CA GLY A 165 32.84 -3.90 -12.62
C GLY A 165 32.04 -4.68 -11.57
N SER A 166 31.45 -3.96 -10.62
CA SER A 166 30.70 -4.54 -9.49
C SER A 166 29.36 -3.81 -9.34
N ILE A 167 28.31 -4.25 -10.03
CA ILE A 167 27.02 -3.52 -10.05
C ILE A 167 26.28 -3.57 -8.71
N GLU A 168 26.42 -4.65 -7.94
CA GLU A 168 25.71 -4.87 -6.68
C GLU A 168 26.03 -3.81 -5.61
N CYS A 169 27.14 -3.08 -5.76
CA CYS A 169 27.51 -2.03 -4.83
C CYS A 169 27.00 -0.64 -5.22
N LEU A 170 26.35 -0.48 -6.38
CA LEU A 170 25.80 0.81 -6.80
C LEU A 170 24.80 1.37 -5.78
N LEU A 171 24.14 0.51 -5.02
CA LEU A 171 23.16 0.89 -4.01
C LEU A 171 23.72 0.90 -2.57
N LYS A 172 25.03 0.68 -2.39
CA LYS A 172 25.68 0.59 -1.07
C LYS A 172 26.51 1.85 -0.80
N GLU A 173 26.39 2.40 0.42
CA GLU A 173 27.24 3.50 0.87
C GLU A 173 28.63 3.00 1.28
N ARG A 174 29.68 3.54 0.65
CA ARG A 174 31.05 3.14 0.92
C ARG A 174 32.10 4.14 0.42
N PRO A 175 33.36 4.02 0.87
CA PRO A 175 34.48 4.78 0.31
C PRO A 175 34.68 4.49 -1.18
N TYR A 176 35.09 5.52 -1.93
CA TYR A 176 35.37 5.39 -3.35
C TYR A 176 36.77 4.83 -3.61
N SER A 177 36.83 3.83 -4.50
CA SER A 177 38.06 3.25 -5.04
C SER A 177 37.93 3.09 -6.55
N GLU A 178 39.01 3.35 -7.28
CA GLU A 178 39.09 3.11 -8.72
C GLU A 178 40.45 2.52 -9.12
N TYR A 179 40.44 1.72 -10.17
CA TYR A 179 41.66 1.28 -10.82
C TYR A 179 42.21 2.35 -11.75
N ALA A 180 43.53 2.44 -11.86
CA ALA A 180 44.18 3.16 -12.94
C ALA A 180 43.84 2.47 -14.28
N ALA A 181 43.49 3.27 -15.29
CA ALA A 181 43.07 2.79 -16.60
C ALA A 181 43.77 3.60 -17.71
N PHE A 182 43.85 3.01 -18.91
CA PHE A 182 44.47 3.64 -20.09
C PHE A 182 43.52 4.59 -20.84
N GLU A 183 42.37 4.91 -20.26
CA GLU A 183 41.39 5.84 -20.84
C GLU A 183 41.96 7.26 -20.96
N GLN A 184 41.54 7.97 -22.01
CA GLN A 184 42.12 9.28 -22.31
C GLN A 184 41.80 10.31 -21.22
N ASN A 185 42.85 10.89 -20.62
CA ASN A 185 42.79 11.87 -19.53
C ASN A 185 42.23 11.33 -18.19
N TYR A 186 42.16 10.01 -18.02
CA TYR A 186 41.58 9.38 -16.84
C TYR A 186 42.47 9.45 -15.60
N SER A 187 43.77 9.13 -15.74
CA SER A 187 44.73 9.25 -14.64
C SER A 187 45.18 10.69 -14.45
N GLN A 188 44.82 11.27 -13.30
CA GLN A 188 45.12 12.66 -12.94
C GLN A 188 45.97 12.75 -11.67
N VAL A 189 46.81 13.79 -11.59
CA VAL A 189 47.68 14.05 -10.43
C VAL A 189 46.83 14.36 -9.20
N GLY A 190 47.14 13.71 -8.07
CA GLY A 190 46.47 13.95 -6.78
C GLY A 190 45.24 13.09 -6.50
N ARG A 191 44.88 12.15 -7.39
CA ARG A 191 43.84 11.15 -7.15
C ARG A 191 44.46 9.81 -6.73
N GLN A 192 43.84 9.14 -5.76
CA GLN A 192 44.25 7.80 -5.34
C GLN A 192 43.63 6.76 -6.28
N GLN A 193 44.48 6.13 -7.11
CA GLN A 193 44.10 5.04 -8.01
C GLN A 193 44.90 3.79 -7.65
N TYR A 194 44.31 2.62 -7.87
CA TYR A 194 44.93 1.33 -7.58
C TYR A 194 45.40 0.64 -8.87
N PHE A 195 46.42 -0.19 -8.78
CA PHE A 195 46.77 -1.07 -9.89
C PHE A 195 45.79 -2.24 -9.98
N MET A 196 45.33 -2.52 -11.20
CA MET A 196 44.46 -3.66 -11.45
C MET A 196 45.19 -4.98 -11.12
N PRO A 197 44.57 -5.88 -10.34
CA PRO A 197 45.19 -7.15 -9.99
C PRO A 197 45.34 -8.03 -11.24
N ARG A 198 46.36 -8.89 -11.25
CA ARG A 198 46.57 -9.87 -12.33
C ARG A 198 45.59 -11.06 -12.28
N GLY A 199 44.83 -11.20 -11.19
CA GLY A 199 43.81 -12.23 -10.98
C GLY A 199 42.43 -11.63 -10.80
N LYS A 200 41.44 -12.47 -10.51
CA LYS A 200 40.02 -12.06 -10.44
C LYS A 200 39.56 -11.47 -9.11
N ASN A 201 40.48 -11.20 -8.19
CA ASN A 201 40.17 -10.59 -6.90
C ASN A 201 40.07 -9.08 -7.05
N PHE A 202 39.05 -8.62 -7.78
CA PHE A 202 38.81 -7.21 -8.00
C PHE A 202 38.24 -6.56 -6.74
N MET A 203 38.64 -5.32 -6.50
CA MET A 203 37.94 -4.44 -5.59
C MET A 203 36.62 -4.07 -6.25
N GLU A 204 35.61 -3.88 -5.43
CA GLU A 204 34.37 -3.34 -5.92
C GLU A 204 34.59 -1.85 -6.28
N VAL A 205 34.30 -1.46 -7.52
CA VAL A 205 34.51 -0.09 -8.04
C VAL A 205 33.23 0.57 -8.58
N GLY A 206 32.10 -0.14 -8.52
CA GLY A 206 30.84 0.31 -9.10
C GLY A 206 30.65 -0.21 -10.52
N TYR A 207 29.78 0.45 -11.29
CA TYR A 207 29.61 0.14 -12.70
C TYR A 207 30.74 0.73 -13.52
N VAL A 208 31.37 -0.12 -14.31
CA VAL A 208 32.33 0.28 -15.33
C VAL A 208 31.90 -0.33 -16.65
N SER A 209 31.68 0.51 -17.67
CA SER A 209 31.25 -0.02 -18.97
C SER A 209 32.37 -0.82 -19.64
N GLU A 210 32.02 -1.91 -20.30
CA GLU A 210 32.91 -2.67 -21.17
C GLU A 210 33.14 -1.94 -22.49
N SER A 211 32.07 -1.35 -23.02
CA SER A 211 32.13 -0.43 -24.14
C SER A 211 32.99 0.80 -23.82
N ILE A 212 33.84 1.16 -24.77
CA ILE A 212 34.68 2.37 -24.76
C ILE A 212 34.16 3.28 -25.87
N SER A 213 34.01 4.57 -25.59
CA SER A 213 33.56 5.53 -26.58
C SER A 213 34.56 5.72 -27.73
N ASN A 214 34.05 6.01 -28.93
CA ASN A 214 34.84 6.36 -30.10
C ASN A 214 35.35 7.81 -30.04
N GLU A 215 36.00 8.28 -31.12
CA GLU A 215 36.55 9.65 -31.23
C GLU A 215 35.50 10.76 -31.05
N GLU A 216 34.23 10.49 -31.40
CA GLU A 216 33.11 11.42 -31.27
C GLU A 216 32.37 11.31 -29.92
N GLY A 217 32.78 10.35 -29.08
CA GLY A 217 32.21 10.10 -27.77
C GLY A 217 31.02 9.14 -27.75
N TYR A 218 30.72 8.45 -28.85
CA TYR A 218 29.62 7.47 -28.95
C TYR A 218 30.09 6.05 -28.68
N PHE A 219 29.18 5.19 -28.22
CA PHE A 219 29.42 3.77 -28.01
C PHE A 219 28.87 2.93 -29.16
N GLU A 220 29.43 1.73 -29.37
CA GLU A 220 28.86 0.75 -30.30
C GLU A 220 27.53 0.21 -29.76
N GLU A 221 27.50 -0.12 -28.46
CA GLU A 221 26.29 -0.38 -27.68
C GLU A 221 26.26 0.57 -26.48
N ASN A 222 25.16 1.30 -26.29
CA ASN A 222 25.05 2.23 -25.17
C ASN A 222 25.07 1.46 -23.83
N PRO A 223 25.91 1.87 -22.86
CA PRO A 223 25.82 1.44 -21.48
C PRO A 223 24.46 1.81 -20.86
N VAL A 224 23.78 0.85 -20.24
CA VAL A 224 22.46 0.98 -19.60
C VAL A 224 22.49 0.32 -18.23
N ILE A 225 22.08 1.08 -17.22
CA ILE A 225 21.82 0.58 -15.87
C ILE A 225 20.32 0.59 -15.64
N THR A 226 19.78 -0.55 -15.21
CA THR A 226 18.36 -0.74 -14.90
C THR A 226 18.21 -0.93 -13.39
N LEU A 227 17.41 -0.07 -12.77
CA LEU A 227 16.97 -0.21 -11.39
C LEU A 227 15.54 -0.74 -11.39
N THR A 228 15.28 -1.78 -10.60
CA THR A 228 13.94 -2.35 -10.40
C THR A 228 13.60 -2.30 -8.93
N MET A 229 12.36 -1.96 -8.60
CA MET A 229 11.84 -1.90 -7.25
C MET A 229 10.78 -2.99 -7.05
N GLU A 230 10.70 -3.58 -5.86
CA GLU A 230 9.71 -4.63 -5.57
C GLU A 230 8.26 -4.12 -5.72
N SER A 231 8.06 -2.84 -5.41
CA SER A 231 6.80 -2.09 -5.50
C SER A 231 7.04 -0.70 -6.11
N ALA A 232 6.00 -0.12 -6.70
CA ALA A 232 6.06 1.25 -7.21
C ALA A 232 6.28 2.24 -6.05
N TYR A 233 7.17 3.22 -6.24
CA TYR A 233 7.60 4.10 -5.17
C TYR A 233 7.76 5.54 -5.63
N THR A 234 7.50 6.48 -4.71
CA THR A 234 7.61 7.93 -4.95
C THR A 234 8.79 8.55 -4.20
N PHE A 235 9.64 9.26 -4.94
CA PHE A 235 10.79 9.99 -4.38
C PHE A 235 11.21 11.16 -5.28
N TYR A 236 11.92 12.14 -4.73
CA TYR A 236 12.04 13.48 -5.35
C TYR A 236 13.40 13.80 -6.00
N ASN A 237 14.39 12.91 -5.87
CA ASN A 237 15.63 13.05 -6.61
C ASN A 237 16.40 11.73 -6.72
N LEU A 238 17.29 11.66 -7.71
CA LEU A 238 18.29 10.60 -7.84
C LEU A 238 19.67 11.24 -7.89
N THR A 239 20.59 10.85 -7.01
CA THR A 239 21.98 11.32 -7.06
C THR A 239 22.87 10.24 -7.66
N LEU A 240 23.55 10.59 -8.75
CA LEU A 240 24.53 9.76 -9.44
C LEU A 240 25.94 10.24 -9.05
N LEU A 241 26.72 9.36 -8.43
CA LEU A 241 28.12 9.62 -8.11
C LEU A 241 29.00 8.99 -9.18
N PHE A 242 29.59 9.82 -10.03
CA PHE A 242 30.45 9.40 -11.13
C PHE A 242 31.91 9.32 -10.70
N GLY A 243 32.65 8.45 -11.40
CA GLY A 243 34.09 8.23 -11.31
C GLY A 243 34.93 9.45 -11.68
N SER A 244 36.21 9.20 -11.91
CA SER A 244 37.16 10.26 -12.26
C SER A 244 36.77 11.03 -13.52
N ILE A 245 36.15 10.34 -14.48
CA ILE A 245 35.61 10.91 -15.70
C ILE A 245 34.09 10.72 -15.73
N GLN A 246 33.39 11.80 -16.06
CA GLN A 246 31.94 11.84 -16.14
C GLN A 246 31.48 11.61 -17.59
N PRO A 247 30.28 11.03 -17.78
CA PRO A 247 29.63 11.04 -19.09
C PRO A 247 29.42 12.45 -19.59
N VAL A 248 29.22 12.57 -20.91
CA VAL A 248 28.80 13.81 -21.56
C VAL A 248 27.27 13.87 -21.61
N GLU A 249 26.61 12.72 -21.79
CA GLU A 249 25.17 12.65 -21.94
C GLU A 249 24.62 11.30 -21.47
N PHE A 250 23.49 11.34 -20.76
CA PHE A 250 22.66 10.17 -20.49
C PHE A 250 21.18 10.53 -20.55
N THR A 251 20.32 9.53 -20.70
CA THR A 251 18.86 9.68 -20.58
C THR A 251 18.33 8.75 -19.51
N ILE A 252 17.33 9.21 -18.77
CA ILE A 252 16.62 8.38 -17.79
C ILE A 252 15.20 8.16 -18.29
N THR A 253 14.76 6.90 -18.27
CA THR A 253 13.39 6.51 -18.59
C THR A 253 12.77 5.79 -17.38
N THR A 254 11.58 6.21 -16.97
CA THR A 254 10.87 5.62 -15.82
C THR A 254 9.64 4.82 -16.27
N PHE A 255 9.27 3.82 -15.50
CA PHE A 255 8.17 2.90 -15.79
C PHE A 255 7.34 2.61 -14.53
N ASN A 256 6.11 2.15 -14.75
CA ASN A 256 5.22 1.55 -13.77
C ASN A 256 4.43 0.42 -14.45
N ASP A 257 4.54 -0.80 -13.95
CA ASP A 257 3.90 -2.02 -14.47
C ASP A 257 4.11 -2.17 -16.00
N GLY A 258 5.36 -1.95 -16.43
CA GLY A 258 5.77 -2.01 -17.84
C GLY A 258 5.35 -0.81 -18.70
N LYS A 259 4.49 0.09 -18.21
CA LYS A 259 4.10 1.32 -18.90
C LYS A 259 5.17 2.39 -18.71
N ARG A 260 5.71 2.92 -19.81
CA ARG A 260 6.63 4.06 -19.77
C ARG A 260 5.92 5.30 -19.26
N LEU A 261 6.45 5.89 -18.19
CA LEU A 261 5.94 7.12 -17.59
C LEU A 261 6.56 8.35 -18.27
N LYS A 262 7.84 8.65 -17.98
CA LYS A 262 8.55 9.78 -18.57
C LYS A 262 9.97 9.41 -19.01
N ARG A 263 10.51 10.25 -19.89
CA ARG A 263 11.92 10.21 -20.31
C ARG A 263 12.49 11.61 -20.20
N PHE A 264 13.70 11.72 -19.65
CA PHE A 264 14.40 13.00 -19.60
C PHE A 264 15.88 12.82 -19.90
N LYS A 265 16.49 13.92 -20.36
CA LYS A 265 17.87 13.98 -20.81
C LYS A 265 18.73 14.69 -19.77
N SER A 266 19.93 14.20 -19.52
CA SER A 266 20.89 14.80 -18.60
C SER A 266 21.20 16.25 -18.99
N LYS A 267 21.29 17.11 -17.97
CA LYS A 267 21.87 18.46 -18.09
C LYS A 267 23.32 18.41 -17.60
N SER A 268 23.90 19.54 -17.22
CA SER A 268 25.27 19.65 -16.69
C SER A 268 25.64 18.50 -15.75
N ILE A 269 26.62 17.69 -16.15
CA ILE A 269 27.08 16.50 -15.41
C ILE A 269 28.36 16.86 -14.67
N THR A 270 28.40 16.55 -13.37
CA THR A 270 29.60 16.66 -12.54
C THR A 270 29.83 15.35 -11.79
N GLU A 271 30.90 15.27 -10.99
CA GLU A 271 31.18 14.07 -10.18
C GLU A 271 30.00 13.67 -9.29
N LYS A 272 29.29 14.67 -8.71
CA LYS A 272 28.03 14.48 -7.99
C LYS A 272 26.90 15.11 -8.79
N THR A 273 26.21 14.30 -9.57
CA THR A 273 25.08 14.77 -10.39
C THR A 273 23.77 14.46 -9.68
N ILE A 274 23.04 15.50 -9.27
CA ILE A 274 21.71 15.37 -8.66
C ILE A 274 20.65 15.61 -9.74
N VAL A 275 19.81 14.61 -9.94
CA VAL A 275 18.65 14.67 -10.81
C VAL A 275 17.44 15.04 -9.96
N TYR A 276 17.09 16.32 -9.94
CA TYR A 276 15.85 16.82 -9.31
C TYR A 276 14.67 16.51 -10.23
N TYR A 277 13.88 15.52 -9.83
CA TYR A 277 12.73 15.05 -10.57
C TYR A 277 11.81 14.25 -9.66
N ASP A 278 10.51 14.43 -9.80
CA ASP A 278 9.50 13.70 -9.03
C ASP A 278 9.27 12.34 -9.70
N PHE A 279 9.92 11.31 -9.16
CA PHE A 279 9.73 9.92 -9.57
C PHE A 279 8.45 9.41 -8.94
N ILE A 280 7.30 9.78 -9.49
CA ILE A 280 5.98 9.40 -8.95
C ILE A 280 5.65 7.97 -9.37
N ASP A 281 5.25 7.14 -8.40
CA ASP A 281 4.80 5.76 -8.55
C ASP A 281 5.62 4.99 -9.59
N THR A 282 6.94 4.96 -9.42
CA THR A 282 7.89 4.35 -10.36
C THR A 282 8.37 3.02 -9.81
N ASP A 283 8.33 1.94 -10.60
CA ASP A 283 8.83 0.60 -10.23
C ASP A 283 10.12 0.20 -10.99
N LYS A 284 10.46 0.92 -12.05
CA LYS A 284 11.65 0.68 -12.86
C LYS A 284 12.23 1.96 -13.44
N ILE A 285 13.56 2.04 -13.48
CA ILE A 285 14.33 3.18 -14.01
C ILE A 285 15.44 2.65 -14.91
N GLU A 286 15.52 3.14 -16.13
CA GLU A 286 16.62 2.86 -17.06
C GLU A 286 17.47 4.12 -17.24
N ILE A 287 18.75 4.04 -16.93
CA ILE A 287 19.75 5.09 -17.13
C ILE A 287 20.62 4.67 -18.32
N GLU A 288 20.37 5.27 -19.48
CA GLU A 288 21.09 5.02 -20.73
C GLU A 288 22.15 6.10 -20.96
N PHE A 289 23.43 5.73 -20.95
CA PHE A 289 24.54 6.63 -21.27
C PHE A 289 24.75 6.69 -22.77
N THR A 290 24.41 7.83 -23.37
CA THR A 290 24.45 8.00 -24.83
C THR A 290 25.77 8.57 -25.32
N ARG A 291 26.52 9.29 -24.47
CA ARG A 291 27.83 9.85 -24.82
C ARG A 291 28.79 9.96 -23.63
N ALA A 292 30.07 9.75 -23.91
CA ALA A 292 31.18 10.04 -23.01
C ALA A 292 32.22 10.95 -23.68
N LYS A 293 33.27 11.31 -22.93
CA LYS A 293 34.47 11.89 -23.55
C LYS A 293 35.09 10.85 -24.51
N PRO A 294 35.82 11.26 -25.56
CA PRO A 294 36.44 10.31 -26.49
C PRO A 294 37.33 9.29 -25.79
N HIS A 295 37.30 8.02 -26.23
CA HIS A 295 38.13 6.94 -25.69
C HIS A 295 38.03 6.73 -24.17
N ASN A 296 36.80 6.80 -23.63
CA ASN A 296 36.52 6.62 -22.21
C ASN A 296 35.39 5.62 -21.97
N ARG A 297 35.41 5.00 -20.80
CA ARG A 297 34.32 4.17 -20.26
C ARG A 297 33.38 5.03 -19.42
N ILE A 298 32.20 4.49 -19.10
CA ILE A 298 31.33 5.03 -18.06
C ILE A 298 31.78 4.45 -16.73
N HIS A 299 32.07 5.33 -15.77
CA HIS A 299 32.38 4.95 -14.39
C HIS A 299 31.32 5.53 -13.47
N LEU A 300 30.42 4.70 -12.96
CA LEU A 300 29.42 5.10 -11.97
C LEU A 300 29.69 4.37 -10.65
N LYS A 301 29.96 5.15 -9.61
CA LYS A 301 30.34 4.66 -8.29
C LYS A 301 29.14 4.13 -7.53
N GLN A 302 28.09 4.96 -7.50
CA GLN A 302 26.96 4.81 -6.59
C GLN A 302 25.76 5.61 -7.10
N ILE A 303 24.58 5.12 -6.74
CA ILE A 303 23.28 5.74 -6.96
C ILE A 303 22.63 5.90 -5.58
N LEU A 304 22.21 7.12 -5.26
CA LEU A 304 21.48 7.42 -4.03
C LEU A 304 20.07 7.89 -4.39
N PHE A 305 19.08 7.28 -3.73
CA PHE A 305 17.69 7.73 -3.80
C PHE A 305 17.50 8.92 -2.86
N GLY A 306 16.74 9.90 -3.32
CA GLY A 306 16.45 11.14 -2.60
C GLY A 306 15.41 10.97 -1.50
N SER A 307 14.95 12.12 -0.98
CA SER A 307 13.92 12.18 0.04
C SER A 307 12.61 11.51 -0.41
N GLN A 308 11.90 10.92 0.55
CA GLN A 308 10.58 10.30 0.36
C GLN A 308 9.44 11.34 0.28
N THR A 309 9.73 12.56 0.72
CA THR A 309 8.84 13.73 0.73
C THR A 309 9.70 14.99 0.54
N ASP A 310 9.16 16.02 -0.07
CA ASP A 310 9.74 17.36 -0.09
C ASP A 310 9.05 18.32 0.89
N TYR A 311 7.97 17.88 1.54
CA TYR A 311 7.18 18.66 2.47
C TYR A 311 7.93 18.90 3.79
N ARG A 312 7.99 20.17 4.22
CA ARG A 312 8.63 20.59 5.46
C ARG A 312 7.68 21.43 6.29
N LEU A 313 7.54 21.06 7.56
CA LEU A 313 6.87 21.84 8.59
C LEU A 313 7.92 22.56 9.42
N THR A 314 8.05 23.86 9.22
CA THR A 314 8.96 24.72 9.98
C THR A 314 8.24 25.40 11.13
N TYR A 315 8.98 25.94 12.10
CA TYR A 315 8.38 26.70 13.21
C TYR A 315 7.55 27.91 12.72
N ASP A 316 7.84 28.46 11.54
CA ASP A 316 7.09 29.59 10.96
C ASP A 316 5.72 29.19 10.39
N ASP A 317 5.56 27.90 10.07
CA ASP A 317 4.30 27.30 9.61
C ASP A 317 3.36 26.97 10.77
N LEU A 318 3.92 26.84 11.98
CA LEU A 318 3.19 26.48 13.19
C LEU A 318 2.57 27.72 13.86
N THR A 319 1.35 27.55 14.35
CA THR A 319 0.64 28.57 15.15
C THR A 319 0.88 28.38 16.65
N ALA A 320 1.41 27.23 17.05
CA ALA A 320 1.87 26.93 18.41
C ALA A 320 3.05 25.97 18.38
N THR A 321 3.86 25.97 19.44
CA THR A 321 4.97 25.02 19.56
C THR A 321 4.47 23.57 19.59
N PRO A 322 5.18 22.62 18.94
CA PRO A 322 4.81 21.20 18.97
C PRO A 322 4.66 20.64 20.38
N ASN A 323 3.61 19.87 20.63
CA ASN A 323 3.47 19.07 21.84
C ASN A 323 3.96 17.64 21.56
N GLY A 324 5.02 17.20 22.26
CA GLY A 324 5.66 15.91 22.01
C GLY A 324 5.41 14.93 23.14
N THR A 325 4.87 13.75 22.80
CA THR A 325 4.60 12.66 23.73
C THR A 325 5.57 11.50 23.48
N LYS A 326 6.23 11.02 24.54
CA LYS A 326 6.98 9.76 24.50
C LYS A 326 6.02 8.60 24.72
N LEU A 327 5.93 7.72 23.74
CA LEU A 327 5.06 6.55 23.81
C LEU A 327 5.71 5.46 24.64
N GLU A 328 4.87 4.58 25.18
CA GLU A 328 5.36 3.36 25.84
C GLU A 328 6.17 2.53 24.84
N LYS A 329 7.33 2.05 25.30
CA LYS A 329 8.19 1.22 24.46
C LYS A 329 7.55 -0.14 24.26
N VAL A 330 7.62 -0.64 23.03
CA VAL A 330 7.41 -2.05 22.72
C VAL A 330 8.79 -2.73 22.69
N LYS A 331 8.99 -3.77 23.51
CA LYS A 331 10.26 -4.53 23.50
C LYS A 331 10.31 -5.56 22.39
N GLU A 332 9.17 -6.15 22.06
CA GLU A 332 9.05 -7.26 21.14
C GLU A 332 7.69 -7.19 20.45
N LEU A 333 7.71 -7.36 19.13
CA LEU A 333 6.52 -7.55 18.32
C LEU A 333 6.43 -9.01 17.89
N ARG A 334 5.22 -9.57 17.92
CA ARG A 334 4.90 -10.92 17.50
C ARG A 334 3.82 -10.90 16.44
N VAL A 335 4.09 -11.47 15.28
CA VAL A 335 3.08 -11.72 14.24
C VAL A 335 2.68 -13.18 14.30
N ILE A 336 1.37 -13.43 14.43
CA ILE A 336 0.81 -14.79 14.41
C ILE A 336 0.64 -15.24 12.97
N ARG A 337 1.12 -16.45 12.70
CA ARG A 337 0.88 -17.19 11.47
C ARG A 337 -0.23 -18.19 11.71
N THR A 338 -1.24 -18.17 10.85
CA THR A 338 -2.37 -19.11 10.89
C THR A 338 -2.21 -20.11 9.76
N ILE A 339 -2.28 -21.40 10.07
CA ILE A 339 -2.10 -22.48 9.09
C ILE A 339 -3.34 -23.36 9.12
N TYR A 340 -4.02 -23.44 7.96
CA TYR A 340 -5.19 -24.28 7.76
C TYR A 340 -4.78 -25.64 7.19
N THR A 341 -5.39 -26.71 7.71
CA THR A 341 -5.26 -28.07 7.17
C THR A 341 -6.63 -28.72 7.13
N ARG A 342 -6.90 -29.57 6.14
CA ARG A 342 -8.21 -30.22 5.99
C ARG A 342 -8.48 -31.15 7.18
N GLY A 343 -9.63 -30.98 7.82
CA GLY A 343 -10.12 -31.93 8.81
C GLY A 343 -10.65 -33.19 8.16
N THR A 344 -10.74 -34.26 8.96
CA THR A 344 -11.17 -35.58 8.49
C THR A 344 -12.35 -36.13 9.27
N GLU A 345 -12.77 -35.44 10.33
CA GLU A 345 -13.94 -35.80 11.13
C GLU A 345 -15.20 -35.19 10.51
N LEU A 346 -16.14 -36.06 10.10
CA LEU A 346 -17.45 -35.63 9.62
C LEU A 346 -18.29 -35.20 10.83
N LYS A 347 -18.79 -33.96 10.79
CA LYS A 347 -19.59 -33.37 11.88
C LYS A 347 -20.93 -32.87 11.35
N ASP A 348 -21.93 -32.84 12.23
CA ASP A 348 -23.10 -31.98 12.09
C ASP A 348 -22.64 -30.55 12.43
N LEU A 349 -22.35 -29.75 11.41
CA LEU A 349 -21.70 -28.43 11.54
C LEU A 349 -22.64 -27.39 12.13
N THR A 350 -23.91 -27.44 11.73
CA THR A 350 -24.96 -26.57 12.23
C THR A 350 -26.34 -27.19 11.93
N THR A 351 -27.34 -26.72 12.68
CA THR A 351 -28.73 -27.12 12.52
C THR A 351 -29.64 -25.90 12.53
N GLU A 352 -30.66 -25.90 11.68
CA GLU A 352 -31.65 -24.84 11.60
C GLU A 352 -33.07 -25.41 11.65
N GLU A 353 -33.85 -24.99 12.63
CA GLU A 353 -35.28 -25.32 12.71
C GLU A 353 -36.08 -24.42 11.77
N THR A 354 -36.88 -25.03 10.88
CA THR A 354 -37.73 -24.27 9.96
C THR A 354 -39.04 -25.01 9.65
N ILE A 355 -39.93 -24.33 8.94
CA ILE A 355 -41.16 -24.92 8.39
C ILE A 355 -41.01 -24.93 6.87
N LEU A 356 -40.99 -26.12 6.29
CA LEU A 356 -41.02 -26.30 4.85
C LEU A 356 -42.48 -26.22 4.39
N ALA A 357 -42.78 -25.23 3.55
CA ALA A 357 -44.11 -25.04 2.98
C ALA A 357 -44.43 -26.15 1.97
N ALA A 358 -45.71 -26.52 1.91
CA ALA A 358 -46.18 -27.58 1.03
C ALA A 358 -45.89 -27.29 -0.45
N GLY A 359 -45.16 -28.19 -1.13
CA GLY A 359 -44.93 -28.09 -2.57
C GLY A 359 -44.00 -26.96 -3.05
N GLU A 360 -43.43 -26.17 -2.14
CA GLU A 360 -42.59 -25.01 -2.48
C GLU A 360 -41.10 -25.36 -2.49
N VAL A 361 -40.42 -25.14 -3.62
CA VAL A 361 -38.96 -25.19 -3.67
C VAL A 361 -38.43 -23.93 -3.01
N ARG A 362 -37.62 -24.11 -1.95
CA ARG A 362 -37.08 -23.01 -1.15
C ARG A 362 -35.59 -23.18 -0.93
N GLU A 363 -34.92 -22.04 -0.75
CA GLU A 363 -33.49 -21.96 -0.46
C GLU A 363 -33.28 -21.39 0.94
N PHE A 364 -32.28 -21.94 1.63
CA PHE A 364 -31.89 -21.55 2.98
C PHE A 364 -30.40 -21.18 2.95
N GLU A 365 -30.08 -19.99 3.46
CA GLU A 365 -28.71 -19.54 3.62
C GLU A 365 -28.24 -19.83 5.04
N ILE A 366 -27.13 -20.57 5.15
CA ILE A 366 -26.63 -21.09 6.42
C ILE A 366 -25.17 -20.70 6.58
N ASN A 367 -24.84 -20.03 7.68
CA ASN A 367 -23.49 -19.55 7.99
C ASN A 367 -22.79 -20.45 9.03
N PHE A 368 -21.46 -20.44 9.01
CA PHE A 368 -20.60 -21.21 9.92
C PHE A 368 -19.64 -20.29 10.68
N GLY A 369 -19.45 -20.56 11.97
CA GLY A 369 -18.46 -19.82 12.78
C GLY A 369 -17.01 -20.24 12.51
N ASN A 370 -16.79 -21.47 12.04
CA ASN A 370 -15.49 -22.01 11.66
C ASN A 370 -15.43 -22.25 10.15
N ALA A 371 -14.23 -22.22 9.59
CA ALA A 371 -14.04 -22.58 8.19
C ALA A 371 -14.33 -24.07 7.98
N VAL A 372 -15.14 -24.41 6.97
CA VAL A 372 -15.59 -25.77 6.67
C VAL A 372 -15.38 -26.16 5.20
N HIS A 373 -15.44 -27.45 4.90
CA HIS A 373 -15.36 -27.97 3.53
C HIS A 373 -16.18 -29.25 3.34
N ASN A 374 -16.39 -29.63 2.07
CA ASN A 374 -17.13 -30.81 1.61
C ASN A 374 -18.51 -30.93 2.27
N LEU A 375 -19.36 -29.92 2.03
CA LEU A 375 -20.67 -29.79 2.66
C LEU A 375 -21.73 -30.70 2.04
N SER A 376 -22.66 -31.15 2.86
CA SER A 376 -23.89 -31.86 2.48
C SER A 376 -25.02 -31.48 3.43
N ALA A 377 -26.27 -31.57 2.99
CA ALA A 377 -27.42 -31.21 3.80
C ALA A 377 -28.42 -32.36 3.90
N VAL A 378 -29.03 -32.51 5.06
CA VAL A 378 -30.13 -33.46 5.30
C VAL A 378 -31.26 -32.78 6.06
N CYS A 379 -32.49 -33.23 5.82
CA CYS A 379 -33.66 -32.83 6.60
C CYS A 379 -33.94 -33.88 7.66
N MET A 380 -34.19 -33.46 8.91
CA MET A 380 -34.42 -34.35 10.04
C MET A 380 -35.77 -34.04 10.69
N ILE A 381 -36.52 -35.09 11.02
CA ILE A 381 -37.72 -35.03 11.87
C ILE A 381 -37.59 -36.16 12.89
N ASN A 382 -37.67 -35.84 14.18
CA ASN A 382 -37.54 -36.83 15.27
C ASN A 382 -36.31 -37.75 15.08
N GLU A 383 -35.15 -37.14 14.78
CA GLU A 383 -33.87 -37.83 14.55
C GLU A 383 -33.81 -38.75 13.32
N ALA A 384 -34.85 -38.78 12.48
CA ALA A 384 -34.88 -39.54 11.24
C ALA A 384 -34.70 -38.64 10.00
N ILE A 385 -33.77 -39.04 9.11
CA ILE A 385 -33.55 -38.37 7.82
C ILE A 385 -34.82 -38.48 6.96
N GLN A 386 -35.27 -37.34 6.43
CA GLN A 386 -36.35 -37.22 5.47
C GLN A 386 -35.78 -36.89 4.10
N ASP A 387 -36.23 -37.60 3.06
CA ASP A 387 -35.86 -37.32 1.66
C ASP A 387 -36.68 -36.15 1.10
N PHE A 388 -36.47 -34.95 1.66
CA PHE A 388 -36.97 -33.71 1.07
C PHE A 388 -36.04 -33.14 -0.01
N GLY A 389 -35.04 -33.93 -0.44
CA GLY A 389 -34.11 -33.54 -1.50
C GLY A 389 -33.29 -32.30 -1.16
N ALA A 390 -32.79 -32.20 0.08
CA ALA A 390 -31.88 -31.14 0.51
C ALA A 390 -30.53 -31.27 -0.22
N VAL A 391 -30.15 -30.23 -0.98
CA VAL A 391 -28.91 -30.20 -1.76
C VAL A 391 -28.20 -28.87 -1.52
N VAL A 392 -26.89 -28.93 -1.26
CA VAL A 392 -26.04 -27.72 -1.25
C VAL A 392 -25.82 -27.30 -2.69
N VAL A 393 -26.30 -26.11 -3.07
CA VAL A 393 -26.20 -25.58 -4.44
C VAL A 393 -25.09 -24.55 -4.61
N GLU A 394 -24.65 -23.96 -3.51
CA GLU A 394 -23.60 -22.95 -3.46
C GLU A 394 -22.94 -22.99 -2.07
N SER A 395 -21.64 -22.75 -1.98
CA SER A 395 -20.93 -22.76 -0.69
C SER A 395 -19.58 -22.05 -0.76
N SER A 396 -19.13 -21.54 0.38
CA SER A 396 -17.75 -21.18 0.66
C SER A 396 -17.26 -21.88 1.93
N SER A 397 -16.12 -21.43 2.49
CA SER A 397 -15.67 -21.91 3.80
C SER A 397 -16.52 -21.43 4.97
N TYR A 398 -17.32 -20.37 4.82
CA TYR A 398 -18.08 -19.77 5.94
C TYR A 398 -19.59 -19.74 5.74
N TRP A 399 -20.11 -20.17 4.59
CA TRP A 399 -21.54 -20.28 4.37
C TRP A 399 -21.90 -21.33 3.30
N CYS A 400 -23.17 -21.69 3.23
CA CYS A 400 -23.74 -22.42 2.12
C CYS A 400 -25.21 -22.10 1.87
N LYS A 401 -25.67 -22.40 0.66
CA LYS A 401 -27.07 -22.33 0.24
C LYS A 401 -27.61 -23.74 0.06
N VAL A 402 -28.64 -24.08 0.83
CA VAL A 402 -29.33 -25.38 0.76
C VAL A 402 -30.65 -25.20 0.04
N ARG A 403 -30.84 -25.92 -1.08
CA ARG A 403 -32.09 -25.96 -1.84
C ARG A 403 -32.87 -27.23 -1.51
N ILE A 404 -34.16 -27.08 -1.22
CA ILE A 404 -35.09 -28.21 -1.02
C ILE A 404 -35.77 -28.55 -2.34
N THR A 405 -35.41 -29.70 -2.92
CA THR A 405 -35.88 -30.10 -4.26
C THR A 405 -37.10 -31.00 -4.26
N LYS A 406 -37.42 -31.65 -3.12
CA LYS A 406 -38.61 -32.50 -2.95
C LYS A 406 -39.42 -32.03 -1.73
N PRO A 407 -40.07 -30.85 -1.81
CA PRO A 407 -40.77 -30.29 -0.67
C PRO A 407 -41.89 -31.23 -0.17
N PRO A 408 -42.20 -31.20 1.13
CA PRO A 408 -43.24 -32.04 1.70
C PRO A 408 -44.62 -31.69 1.12
N ALA A 409 -45.55 -32.65 1.15
CA ALA A 409 -46.91 -32.45 0.65
C ALA A 409 -47.79 -31.57 1.57
N LYS A 410 -47.33 -31.30 2.79
CA LYS A 410 -47.97 -30.44 3.79
C LYS A 410 -46.90 -29.63 4.49
N ASP A 411 -47.29 -28.49 5.06
CA ASP A 411 -46.39 -27.70 5.89
C ASP A 411 -45.81 -28.58 7.00
N THR A 412 -44.50 -28.70 7.01
CA THR A 412 -43.81 -29.66 7.87
C THR A 412 -42.69 -28.96 8.64
N LYS A 413 -42.77 -29.01 9.97
CA LYS A 413 -41.66 -28.58 10.83
C LYS A 413 -40.49 -29.56 10.65
N THR A 414 -39.31 -29.05 10.33
CA THR A 414 -38.13 -29.85 9.98
C THR A 414 -36.88 -29.16 10.49
N VAL A 415 -35.86 -29.96 10.82
CA VAL A 415 -34.51 -29.47 11.11
C VAL A 415 -33.65 -29.69 9.87
N ILE A 416 -33.09 -28.62 9.30
CA ILE A 416 -32.05 -28.75 8.28
C ILE A 416 -30.73 -28.92 9.01
N THR A 417 -30.03 -30.03 8.76
CA THR A 417 -28.70 -30.31 9.33
C THR A 417 -27.68 -30.26 8.20
N VAL A 418 -26.70 -29.37 8.32
CA VAL A 418 -25.57 -29.33 7.39
C VAL A 418 -24.40 -30.11 7.99
N ARG A 419 -23.89 -31.05 7.20
CA ARG A 419 -22.78 -31.93 7.54
C ARG A 419 -21.57 -31.61 6.69
N GLY A 420 -20.39 -31.75 7.26
CA GLY A 420 -19.13 -31.57 6.56
C GLY A 420 -17.94 -31.70 7.50
N TYR A 421 -16.84 -31.09 7.11
CA TYR A 421 -15.57 -31.17 7.83
C TYR A 421 -15.10 -29.76 8.17
N GLU A 422 -14.65 -29.54 9.40
CA GLU A 422 -13.99 -28.28 9.79
C GLU A 422 -12.51 -28.32 9.41
N TYR A 423 -11.95 -27.18 9.01
CA TYR A 423 -10.50 -27.06 8.89
C TYR A 423 -9.83 -27.08 10.27
N ASN A 424 -8.72 -27.80 10.40
CA ASN A 424 -7.84 -27.74 11.56
C ASN A 424 -6.94 -26.50 11.44
N ILE A 425 -6.93 -25.68 12.48
CA ILE A 425 -6.10 -24.47 12.56
C ILE A 425 -4.94 -24.71 13.51
N THR A 426 -3.72 -24.52 13.03
CA THR A 426 -2.51 -24.42 13.87
C THR A 426 -1.92 -23.03 13.76
N THR A 427 -1.20 -22.60 14.81
CA THR A 427 -0.55 -21.29 14.83
C THR A 427 0.95 -21.43 15.09
N SER A 428 1.72 -20.55 14.47
CA SER A 428 3.09 -20.27 14.84
C SER A 428 3.26 -18.75 14.95
N GLN A 429 4.41 -18.27 15.41
CA GLN A 429 4.65 -16.84 15.55
C GLN A 429 6.03 -16.49 15.00
N GLU A 430 6.13 -15.33 14.34
CA GLU A 430 7.41 -14.67 14.11
C GLU A 430 7.57 -13.44 14.97
N THR A 431 8.81 -13.20 15.40
CA THR A 431 9.09 -12.17 16.38
C THR A 431 10.27 -11.30 15.97
N THR A 432 10.22 -10.02 16.35
CA THR A 432 11.36 -9.12 16.26
C THR A 432 11.52 -8.34 17.55
N LYS A 433 12.77 -8.20 17.99
CA LYS A 433 13.12 -7.41 19.17
C LYS A 433 13.32 -5.95 18.76
N LEU A 434 12.53 -5.06 19.33
CA LEU A 434 12.56 -3.62 19.04
C LEU A 434 13.37 -2.84 20.09
N ASN A 435 13.21 -3.19 21.37
CA ASN A 435 13.86 -2.50 22.49
C ASN A 435 14.30 -3.49 23.57
N ASN A 436 15.16 -3.04 24.48
CA ASN A 436 15.59 -3.84 25.63
C ASN A 436 14.52 -3.95 26.74
N SER A 437 13.54 -3.04 26.76
CA SER A 437 12.45 -3.00 27.74
C SER A 437 11.18 -2.44 27.09
N GLY A 438 10.02 -2.77 27.66
CA GLY A 438 8.73 -2.42 27.08
C GLY A 438 7.69 -3.55 27.12
N SER A 439 6.51 -3.27 26.56
CA SER A 439 5.42 -4.23 26.36
C SER A 439 5.71 -5.20 25.22
N ILE A 440 5.01 -6.33 25.20
CA ILE A 440 4.98 -7.25 24.06
C ILE A 440 3.71 -6.92 23.28
N GLN A 441 3.87 -6.61 22.00
CA GLN A 441 2.72 -6.42 21.11
C GLN A 441 2.53 -7.68 20.27
N THR A 442 1.28 -8.14 20.19
CA THR A 442 0.90 -9.23 19.28
C THR A 442 0.02 -8.66 18.19
N TRP A 443 0.27 -9.11 16.96
CA TRP A 443 -0.47 -8.73 15.78
C TRP A 443 -0.95 -9.99 15.06
N ASN A 444 -2.21 -9.98 14.62
CA ASN A 444 -2.86 -11.16 14.06
C ASN A 444 -3.61 -10.76 12.78
N ASN A 445 -3.26 -11.42 11.67
CA ASN A 445 -4.03 -11.36 10.44
C ASN A 445 -4.20 -12.80 9.92
N PRO A 446 -5.45 -13.27 9.78
CA PRO A 446 -5.73 -14.65 9.41
C PRO A 446 -5.23 -15.03 8.01
N LEU A 447 -4.88 -14.07 7.15
CA LEU A 447 -4.31 -14.35 5.83
C LEU A 447 -2.83 -14.76 5.86
N ILE A 448 -2.12 -14.46 6.95
CA ILE A 448 -0.69 -14.73 7.07
C ILE A 448 -0.46 -16.20 7.41
N SER A 449 -0.03 -16.98 6.43
CA SER A 449 0.31 -18.40 6.60
C SER A 449 1.76 -18.73 6.25
N SER A 450 2.38 -18.00 5.32
CA SER A 450 3.78 -18.22 4.93
C SER A 450 4.75 -17.65 5.97
N ALA A 451 5.97 -18.21 6.01
CA ALA A 451 7.02 -17.73 6.91
C ALA A 451 7.59 -16.38 6.44
N GLU A 452 7.70 -16.23 5.12
CA GLU A 452 8.27 -15.04 4.50
C GLU A 452 7.36 -13.82 4.70
N ASP A 453 6.05 -13.97 4.46
CA ASP A 453 5.10 -12.87 4.68
C ASP A 453 5.06 -12.46 6.15
N ALA A 454 5.13 -13.42 7.07
CA ALA A 454 5.17 -13.14 8.50
C ALA A 454 6.43 -12.37 8.92
N LYS A 455 7.58 -12.72 8.35
CA LYS A 455 8.85 -12.01 8.55
C LYS A 455 8.77 -10.58 8.01
N ASN A 456 8.32 -10.42 6.77
CA ASN A 456 8.19 -9.11 6.13
C ASN A 456 7.19 -8.21 6.90
N LEU A 457 6.10 -8.79 7.38
CA LEU A 457 5.09 -8.10 8.16
C LEU A 457 5.58 -7.71 9.56
N VAL A 458 6.31 -8.59 10.28
CA VAL A 458 6.83 -8.27 11.61
C VAL A 458 7.89 -7.18 11.56
N GLU A 459 8.69 -7.13 10.49
CA GLU A 459 9.64 -6.03 10.25
C GLU A 459 8.91 -4.71 9.95
N TRP A 460 7.91 -4.74 9.07
CA TRP A 460 7.14 -3.56 8.68
C TRP A 460 6.35 -2.95 9.84
N VAL A 461 5.55 -3.75 10.56
CA VAL A 461 4.83 -3.30 11.76
C VAL A 461 5.81 -2.94 12.89
N GLY A 462 6.95 -3.64 12.95
CA GLY A 462 8.01 -3.35 13.92
C GLY A 462 8.60 -1.95 13.77
N ALA A 463 8.79 -1.48 12.53
CA ALA A 463 9.27 -0.12 12.24
C ALA A 463 8.31 0.95 12.78
N TYR A 464 6.99 0.74 12.66
CA TYR A 464 5.98 1.64 13.25
C TYR A 464 6.10 1.73 14.78
N TYR A 465 6.22 0.60 15.48
CA TYR A 465 6.36 0.57 16.95
C TYR A 465 7.75 1.00 17.45
N LYS A 466 8.77 1.03 16.58
CA LYS A 466 10.09 1.60 16.89
C LYS A 466 10.04 3.12 17.05
N GLY A 467 9.07 3.78 16.39
CA GLY A 467 8.76 5.20 16.55
C GLY A 467 8.28 5.53 17.96
N GLY A 468 9.19 5.98 18.83
CA GLY A 468 8.90 6.22 20.25
C GLY A 468 8.33 7.60 20.60
N ASN A 469 8.15 8.49 19.61
CA ASN A 469 7.65 9.84 19.83
C ASN A 469 6.45 10.11 18.92
N GLN A 470 5.42 10.73 19.49
CA GLN A 470 4.29 11.31 18.78
C GLN A 470 4.30 12.83 18.97
N TYR A 471 3.80 13.57 18.00
CA TYR A 471 3.75 15.02 17.97
C TYR A 471 2.33 15.47 17.62
N GLU A 472 1.79 16.37 18.42
CA GLU A 472 0.60 17.14 18.10
C GLU A 472 1.03 18.53 17.63
N LEU A 473 0.59 18.92 16.44
CA LEU A 473 0.97 20.17 15.78
C LEU A 473 -0.27 21.02 15.52
N LYS A 474 -0.15 22.33 15.68
CA LYS A 474 -1.13 23.32 15.22
C LYS A 474 -0.45 24.22 14.21
N TYR A 475 -1.02 24.33 13.02
CA TYR A 475 -0.38 24.99 11.88
C TYR A 475 -1.40 25.75 11.03
N ARG A 476 -0.94 26.38 9.96
CA ARG A 476 -1.77 27.23 9.08
C ARG A 476 -2.85 26.48 8.30
N GLY A 477 -2.79 25.15 8.20
CA GLY A 477 -3.81 24.36 7.52
C GLY A 477 -3.60 24.34 6.00
N ASP A 478 -2.67 23.52 5.54
CA ASP A 478 -2.41 23.29 4.12
C ASP A 478 -3.32 22.16 3.62
N PRO A 479 -4.22 22.43 2.66
CA PRO A 479 -5.18 21.43 2.20
C PRO A 479 -4.54 20.28 1.40
N ILE A 480 -3.23 20.29 1.13
CA ILE A 480 -2.55 19.22 0.36
C ILE A 480 -2.15 18.00 1.21
N LEU A 481 -2.08 18.13 2.53
CA LEU A 481 -1.67 17.05 3.42
C LEU A 481 -2.81 16.06 3.65
N ASP A 482 -2.51 14.78 3.61
CA ASP A 482 -3.42 13.67 3.90
C ASP A 482 -2.84 12.72 4.96
N THR A 483 -3.70 11.91 5.59
CA THR A 483 -3.24 10.87 6.53
C THR A 483 -2.31 9.89 5.82
N ASN A 484 -1.32 9.37 6.55
CA ASN A 484 -0.23 8.51 6.08
C ASN A 484 0.89 9.22 5.30
N ASP A 485 0.77 10.51 5.01
CA ASP A 485 1.86 11.28 4.39
C ASP A 485 3.11 11.33 5.28
N LEU A 486 4.26 11.45 4.61
CA LEU A 486 5.53 11.75 5.26
C LEU A 486 5.83 13.24 5.14
N ALA A 487 6.32 13.83 6.23
CA ALA A 487 6.81 15.20 6.25
C ALA A 487 8.08 15.30 7.10
N TYR A 488 8.91 16.32 6.83
CA TYR A 488 9.97 16.69 7.75
C TYR A 488 9.49 17.75 8.73
N LEU A 489 9.61 17.48 10.03
CA LEU A 489 9.35 18.45 11.09
C LEU A 489 10.65 19.13 11.51
N GLU A 490 10.70 20.45 11.47
CA GLU A 490 11.84 21.20 11.97
C GLU A 490 12.09 20.89 13.45
N SER A 491 13.34 20.55 13.77
CA SER A 491 13.77 20.25 15.12
C SER A 491 15.11 20.91 15.40
N ARG A 492 15.23 21.44 16.62
CA ARG A 492 16.49 22.04 17.10
C ARG A 492 17.57 21.01 17.45
N TYR A 493 17.21 19.72 17.47
CA TYR A 493 18.08 18.64 17.97
C TYR A 493 18.25 17.47 17.02
N VAL A 494 17.32 17.29 16.08
CA VAL A 494 17.33 16.17 15.13
C VAL A 494 17.28 16.76 13.73
N GLU A 495 18.39 16.64 13.02
CA GLU A 495 18.43 17.01 11.61
C GLU A 495 17.51 16.09 10.80
N ASN A 496 16.74 16.66 9.87
CA ASN A 496 15.82 15.92 9.00
C ASN A 496 14.87 14.98 9.75
N LEU A 497 14.30 15.44 10.88
CA LEU A 497 13.31 14.67 11.64
C LEU A 497 12.10 14.37 10.76
N MET A 498 11.99 13.12 10.32
CA MET A 498 10.85 12.66 9.53
C MET A 498 9.71 12.20 10.44
N ILE A 499 8.50 12.56 10.06
CA ILE A 499 7.26 12.19 10.73
C ILE A 499 6.28 11.62 9.72
N ARG A 500 5.41 10.72 10.17
CA ARG A 500 4.28 10.19 9.44
C ARG A 500 2.99 10.72 10.05
N LEU A 501 2.11 11.27 9.22
CA LEU A 501 0.84 11.84 9.68
C LEU A 501 -0.13 10.70 10.00
N GLU A 502 -0.66 10.70 11.23
CA GLU A 502 -1.66 9.73 11.72
C GLU A 502 -3.07 10.35 11.71
N ASP A 503 -3.16 11.66 11.90
CA ASP A 503 -4.40 12.44 11.86
C ASP A 503 -4.12 13.80 11.22
N VAL A 504 -5.00 14.23 10.32
CA VAL A 504 -4.95 15.51 9.62
C VAL A 504 -6.31 16.20 9.74
N GLY A 505 -6.33 17.31 10.48
CA GLY A 505 -7.51 18.16 10.65
C GLY A 505 -7.34 19.49 9.93
N LEU A 506 -8.37 19.91 9.21
CA LEU A 506 -8.44 21.22 8.57
C LEU A 506 -9.73 21.93 8.97
N ASN A 507 -9.62 23.22 9.30
CA ASN A 507 -10.74 24.05 9.72
C ASN A 507 -10.70 25.40 9.02
N TYR A 508 -11.87 25.92 8.65
CA TYR A 508 -12.03 27.23 8.02
C TYR A 508 -12.97 28.12 8.85
N SER A 509 -12.46 29.28 9.27
CA SER A 509 -13.26 30.32 9.91
C SER A 509 -12.72 31.70 9.51
N GLY A 510 -12.99 32.09 8.26
CA GLY A 510 -12.42 33.29 7.63
C GLY A 510 -10.97 33.14 7.17
N ALA A 511 -10.22 32.21 7.77
CA ALA A 511 -8.92 31.73 7.32
C ALA A 511 -8.81 30.22 7.58
N LEU A 512 -7.90 29.55 6.86
CA LEU A 512 -7.54 28.16 7.13
C LEU A 512 -6.70 28.05 8.40
N SER A 513 -6.87 26.93 9.08
CA SER A 513 -6.10 26.49 10.23
C SER A 513 -6.11 24.97 10.25
N GLY A 514 -5.08 24.34 10.79
CA GLY A 514 -5.04 22.88 10.84
C GLY A 514 -4.38 22.32 12.07
N THR A 515 -4.63 21.03 12.29
CA THR A 515 -4.06 20.21 13.36
C THR A 515 -3.49 18.94 12.76
N LEU A 516 -2.34 18.50 13.26
CA LEU A 516 -1.74 17.22 12.86
C LEU A 516 -1.44 16.40 14.11
N VAL A 517 -1.70 15.10 14.05
CA VAL A 517 -1.07 14.12 14.94
C VAL A 517 -0.10 13.32 14.08
N ALA A 518 1.16 13.26 14.49
CA ALA A 518 2.19 12.62 13.69
C ALA A 518 3.14 11.80 14.54
N ARG A 519 3.54 10.64 14.03
CA ARG A 519 4.52 9.77 14.68
C ARG A 519 5.89 9.96 14.06
N ARG A 520 6.94 9.91 14.87
CA ARG A 520 8.32 9.86 14.36
C ARG A 520 8.51 8.62 13.47
N HIS A 521 8.94 8.86 12.23
CA HIS A 521 9.37 7.82 11.31
C HIS A 521 10.85 7.51 11.55
N VAL A 522 11.24 6.23 11.59
CA VAL A 522 12.57 5.76 12.03
C VAL A 522 13.12 4.72 11.09
#